data_AF-A0A496PBB8-F1
#
_entry.id   AF-A0A496PBB8-F1
#
_cell.length_a   1.000
_cell.length_b   1.000
_cell.length_c   1.000
_cell.angle_alpha   90.00
_cell.angle_beta   90.00
_cell.angle_gamma   90.00
#
_symmetry.space_group_name_H-M   'P 1'
#
loop_
_entity.id
_entity.type
_entity.pdbx_description
1 polymer ?
#
loop_
_entity_poly.entity_id
_entity_poly.type
_entity_poly.pdbx_seq_one_letter_code
_entity_poly.pdbx_strand_id
1 'polypeptide(L)' 'MKVAIIGGGLTGLSAAYYMGKAFPNWDIHVLESS' A
#
# COMPACT_ATOMS: atom_id res chain seq x y z
N MET A 1 5.46 -7.32 8.85
CA MET A 1 6.27 -6.14 8.47
C MET A 1 5.32 -4.97 8.25
N LYS A 2 5.71 -3.73 8.59
CA LYS A 2 4.89 -2.54 8.40
C LYS A 2 5.39 -1.75 7.19
N VAL A 3 4.48 -1.38 6.28
CA VAL A 3 4.81 -0.65 5.06
C VAL A 3 3.89 0.55 4.94
N ALA A 4 4.46 1.72 4.68
CA ALA A 4 3.72 2.93 4.34
C ALA A 4 3.96 3.27 2.87
N ILE A 5 2.88 3.39 2.10
CA ILE A 5 2.90 3.85 0.71
C ILE A 5 2.48 5.31 0.73
N ILE A 6 3.34 6.20 0.24
CA ILE A 6 3.04 7.64 0.14
C ILE A 6 2.54 7.92 -1.28
N GLY A 7 1.32 8.44 -1.38
CA GLY A 7 0.59 8.61 -2.64
C GLY A 7 -0.51 7.57 -2.81
N GLY A 8 -1.78 7.99 -2.81
CA GLY A 8 -3.01 7.22 -3.03
C GLY A 8 -3.55 7.34 -4.46
N GLY A 9 -2.74 7.83 -5.40
CA GLY A 9 -3.04 7.74 -6.83
C GLY A 9 -3.06 6.29 -7.34
N LEU A 10 -3.31 6.11 -8.64
CA LEU A 10 -3.42 4.78 -9.28
C LEU A 10 -2.24 3.87 -8.93
N THR A 11 -1.02 4.39 -8.99
CA THR A 11 0.21 3.63 -8.68
C THR A 11 0.24 3.17 -7.22
N GLY A 12 -0.08 4.03 -6.27
CA GLY A 12 -0.03 3.70 -4.85
C GLY A 12 -1.09 2.69 -4.43
N LEU A 13 -2.31 2.84 -4.94
CA LEU A 13 -3.38 1.87 -4.71
C LEU A 13 -3.07 0.52 -5.37
N SER A 14 -2.52 0.53 -6.59
CA SER A 14 -2.10 -0.71 -7.27
C SER A 14 -0.97 -1.41 -6.50
N ALA A 15 0.00 -0.66 -5.99
CA ALA A 15 1.08 -1.20 -5.16
C ALA A 15 0.54 -1.85 -3.88
N ALA A 16 -0.38 -1.18 -3.17
CA ALA A 16 -1.01 -1.71 -1.97
C ALA A 16 -1.77 -3.00 -2.25
N TYR A 17 -2.52 -3.04 -3.36
CA TYR A 17 -3.31 -4.21 -3.77
C TYR A 17 -2.43 -5.45 -4.03
N TYR A 18 -1.39 -5.30 -4.84
CA TYR A 18 -0.51 -6.43 -5.17
C TYR A 18 0.38 -6.83 -3.99
N MET A 19 0.82 -5.88 -3.15
CA MET A 19 1.54 -6.20 -1.92
C MET A 19 0.68 -6.98 -0.93
N GLY A 20 -0.60 -6.60 -0.75
CA GLY A 20 -1.50 -7.34 0.15
C GLY A 20 -1.74 -8.79 -0.28
N LYS A 21 -1.72 -9.06 -1.60
CA LYS A 21 -1.78 -10.42 -2.13
C LYS A 21 -0.48 -11.20 -1.95
N ALA A 22 0.67 -10.58 -2.23
CA ALA A 22 1.97 -11.25 -2.14
C ALA A 22 2.38 -11.49 -0.67
N PHE A 23 1.97 -10.61 0.24
CA PHE A 23 2.36 -10.61 1.64
C PHE A 23 1.15 -10.45 2.57
N PRO A 24 0.32 -11.49 2.75
CA PRO A 24 -0.94 -11.40 3.49
C PRO A 24 -0.77 -11.08 4.99
N ASN A 25 0.43 -11.28 5.55
CA ASN A 25 0.75 -11.00 6.94
C ASN A 25 1.40 -9.62 7.15
N TRP A 26 1.45 -8.77 6.12
CA TRP A 26 2.01 -7.43 6.22
C TRP A 26 0.93 -6.40 6.54
N ASP A 27 1.32 -5.42 7.34
CA ASP A 27 0.48 -4.29 7.74
C ASP A 27 0.80 -3.12 6.79
N ILE A 28 -0.06 -2.92 5.79
CA ILE A 28 0.17 -2.01 4.67
C ILE A 28 -0.78 -0.82 4.80
N HIS A 29 -0.20 0.39 4.86
CA HIS A 29 -0.94 1.65 4.98
C HIS A 29 -0.65 2.54 3.79
N VAL A 30 -1.70 3.11 3.18
CA VAL A 30 -1.56 4.11 2.11
C VAL A 30 -1.84 5.48 2.73
N LEU A 31 -0.90 6.40 2.58
CA LEU A 31 -0.99 7.78 3.04
C LEU A 31 -1.05 8.69 1.82
N GLU A 32 -2.13 9.45 1.68
CA GLU A 32 -2.31 10.42 0.60
C GLU A 32 -2.33 11.84 1.15
N SER A 33 -1.71 12.77 0.42
CA SER A 33 -1.71 14.19 0.76
C SER A 33 -2.87 14.88 0.03
N SER A 34 -4.09 14.64 0.49
CA SER A 34 -5.28 15.42 0.09
C SER A 34 -5.69 16.39 1.20
#